data_AF-A0A511QWY5-F1
#
_entry.id   AF-A0A511QWY5-F1
#
_cell.length_a   1.000
_cell.length_b   1.000
_cell.length_c   1.000
_cell.angle_alpha   90.00
_cell.angle_beta   90.00
_cell.angle_gamma   90.00
#
_symmetry.space_group_name_H-M   'P 1'
#
loop_
_entity.id
_entity.type
_entity.pdbx_description
1 polymer ?
#
loop_
_entity_poly.entity_id
_entity_poly.type
_entity_poly.pdbx_seq_one_letter_code
_entity_poly.pdbx_strand_id
1 'polypeptide(L)'
;MAETTSVAYHPLRLAQGYWAWLKSLLAGDADPDELLAAVEEWTPFRRYLEDAALQDREATLALAQEIFTERARLGAQGIPIPEAWELFLADLGI
;
A
#
# COMPACT_ATOMS: atom_id res chain seq x y z
N MET A 1 -12.61 -10.10 34.32
CA MET A 1 -11.80 -10.83 33.32
C MET A 1 -11.71 -9.90 32.12
N ALA A 2 -10.58 -9.20 31.95
CA ALA A 2 -10.39 -8.31 30.81
C ALA A 2 -9.82 -9.16 29.68
N GLU A 3 -10.65 -9.46 28.69
CA GLU A 3 -10.21 -10.09 27.45
C GLU A 3 -9.24 -9.14 26.76
N THR A 4 -7.95 -9.47 26.83
CA THR A 4 -6.92 -8.93 25.95
C THR A 4 -7.31 -9.31 24.53
N THR A 5 -8.06 -8.41 23.89
CA THR A 5 -8.29 -8.42 22.45
C THR A 5 -6.94 -8.14 21.82
N SER A 6 -6.15 -9.19 21.61
CA SER A 6 -5.01 -9.13 20.71
C SER A 6 -5.62 -8.94 19.33
N VAL A 7 -5.78 -7.67 18.93
CA VAL A 7 -6.11 -7.32 17.55
C VAL A 7 -4.96 -7.90 16.74
N ALA A 8 -5.19 -9.07 16.15
CA ALA A 8 -4.17 -9.75 15.38
C ALA A 8 -3.74 -8.80 14.26
N TYR A 9 -2.45 -8.46 14.26
CA TYR A 9 -1.86 -7.63 13.23
C TYR A 9 -1.91 -8.40 11.91
N HIS A 10 -2.78 -7.95 11.00
CA HIS A 10 -3.01 -8.55 9.69
C HIS A 10 -2.50 -7.61 8.59
N PRO A 11 -1.18 -7.63 8.27
CA PRO A 11 -0.55 -6.66 7.38
C PRO A 11 -1.18 -6.62 5.98
N LEU A 12 -1.51 -7.79 5.41
CA LEU A 12 -2.17 -7.85 4.11
C LEU A 12 -3.54 -7.16 4.10
N ARG A 13 -4.34 -7.31 5.16
CA ARG A 13 -5.64 -6.64 5.28
C ARG A 13 -5.48 -5.12 5.39
N LEU A 14 -4.47 -4.66 6.14
CA LEU A 14 -4.15 -3.24 6.25
C LEU A 14 -3.71 -2.67 4.90
N ALA A 15 -2.82 -3.38 4.19
CA ALA A 15 -2.39 -2.99 2.85
C ALA A 15 -3.55 -2.93 1.85
N GLN A 16 -4.44 -3.92 1.84
CA GLN A 16 -5.63 -3.92 0.99
C GLN A 16 -6.57 -2.75 1.31
N GLY A 17 -6.78 -2.44 2.59
CA GLY A 17 -7.62 -1.33 3.02
C GLY A 17 -7.05 0.03 2.58
N TYR A 18 -5.75 0.22 2.78
CA TYR A 18 -5.05 1.42 2.32
C TYR A 18 -5.11 1.57 0.79
N TRP A 19 -4.87 0.47 0.06
CA TRP A 19 -4.96 0.48 -1.40
C TRP A 19 -6.36 0.84 -1.90
N ALA A 20 -7.41 0.32 -1.25
CA ALA A 20 -8.79 0.66 -1.59
C ALA A 20 -9.10 2.15 -1.37
N TRP A 21 -8.64 2.72 -0.25
CA TRP A 21 -8.75 4.15 0.02
C TRP A 21 -7.98 4.98 -1.03
N LEU A 22 -6.73 4.60 -1.32
CA LEU A 22 -5.90 5.29 -2.30
C LEU A 22 -6.52 5.26 -3.71
N LYS A 23 -7.09 4.13 -4.12
CA LYS A 23 -7.84 4.03 -5.39
C LYS A 23 -9.05 4.95 -5.43
N SER A 24 -9.74 5.16 -4.30
CA SER A 24 -10.84 6.11 -4.21
C SER A 24 -10.35 7.53 -4.44
N LEU A 25 -9.20 7.90 -3.88
CA LEU A 25 -8.61 9.22 -4.07
C LEU A 25 -8.18 9.46 -5.53
N LEU A 26 -7.59 8.44 -6.16
CA LEU A 26 -7.18 8.49 -7.57
C LEU A 26 -8.36 8.58 -8.56
N ALA A 27 -9.60 8.33 -8.12
CA ALA A 27 -10.77 8.30 -8.98
C ALA A 27 -11.37 9.68 -9.32
N GLY A 28 -10.95 10.77 -8.66
CA GLY A 28 -11.08 12.12 -9.25
C GLY A 28 -11.69 13.26 -8.42
N ASP A 29 -11.88 13.12 -7.10
CA ASP A 29 -12.36 14.23 -6.25
C ASP A 29 -11.62 14.31 -4.90
N ALA A 30 -10.39 13.79 -4.83
CA ALA A 30 -9.61 13.87 -3.60
C ALA A 30 -9.25 15.32 -3.28
N ASP A 31 -9.56 15.77 -2.06
CA ASP A 31 -9.11 17.05 -1.57
C ASP A 31 -7.57 17.05 -1.42
N PRO A 32 -6.89 18.20 -1.59
CA PRO A 32 -5.43 18.29 -1.45
C PRO A 32 -4.90 17.76 -0.12
N ASP A 33 -5.66 17.90 0.97
CA ASP A 33 -5.31 17.38 2.28
C ASP A 33 -5.34 15.85 2.33
N GLU A 34 -6.29 15.21 1.64
CA GLU A 34 -6.36 13.74 1.55
C GLU A 34 -5.21 13.17 0.71
N LEU A 35 -4.85 13.87 -0.37
CA LEU A 35 -3.69 13.52 -1.18
C LEU A 35 -2.38 13.67 -0.38
N LEU A 36 -2.25 14.73 0.41
CA LEU A 36 -1.10 14.91 1.29
C LEU A 36 -1.01 13.77 2.32
N ALA A 37 -2.13 13.43 2.97
CA ALA A 37 -2.20 12.30 3.87
C ALA A 37 -1.79 10.98 3.17
N ALA A 38 -2.19 10.78 1.91
CA ALA A 38 -1.81 9.60 1.15
C ALA A 38 -0.30 9.53 0.82
N VAL A 39 0.37 10.68 0.68
CA VAL A 39 1.82 10.74 0.53
C VAL A 39 2.51 10.44 1.86
N GLU A 40 2.03 11.01 2.97
CA GLU A 40 2.61 10.80 4.31
C GLU A 40 2.47 9.33 4.77
N GLU A 41 1.30 8.75 4.52
CA GLU A 41 0.99 7.37 4.88
C GLU A 41 1.58 6.34 3.89
N TRP A 42 2.25 6.77 2.82
CA TRP A 42 2.93 5.87 1.88
C TRP A 42 4.03 5.03 2.56
N THR A 43 4.79 5.65 3.46
CA THR A 43 5.88 4.98 4.18
C THR A 43 5.38 3.85 5.09
N PRO A 44 4.39 4.07 5.99
CA PRO A 44 3.81 2.98 6.77
C PRO A 44 3.06 1.97 5.90
N PHE A 45 2.43 2.39 4.80
CA PHE A 45 1.83 1.45 3.85
C PHE A 45 2.85 0.47 3.25
N ARG A 46 4.03 0.96 2.86
CA ARG A 46 5.10 0.09 2.37
C ARG A 46 5.50 -0.96 3.40
N ARG A 47 5.54 -0.57 4.68
CA ARG A 47 5.80 -1.51 5.79
C ARG A 47 4.77 -2.63 5.86
N TYR A 48 3.49 -2.32 5.62
CA TYR A 48 2.44 -3.35 5.56
C TYR A 48 2.62 -4.30 4.39
N LEU A 49 3.07 -3.82 3.23
CA LEU A 49 3.39 -4.69 2.09
C LEU A 49 4.60 -5.58 2.36
N GLU A 50 5.67 -5.04 2.94
CA GLU A 50 6.85 -5.80 3.38
C GLU A 50 6.45 -6.92 4.37
N ASP A 51 5.67 -6.58 5.41
CA ASP A 51 5.20 -7.55 6.40
C ASP A 51 4.21 -8.56 5.80
N ALA A 52 3.36 -8.14 4.86
CA ALA A 52 2.45 -9.02 4.14
C ALA A 52 3.22 -10.01 3.26
N ALA A 53 4.31 -9.59 2.61
CA ALA A 53 5.16 -10.44 1.78
C ALA A 53 5.76 -11.61 2.58
N LEU A 54 6.11 -11.35 3.85
CA LEU A 54 6.64 -12.37 4.77
C LEU A 54 5.59 -13.40 5.20
N GLN A 55 4.30 -13.03 5.21
CA GLN A 55 3.21 -13.90 5.62
C GLN A 55 2.56 -14.63 4.44
N ASP A 56 2.27 -13.91 3.36
CA ASP A 56 1.62 -14.38 2.15
C ASP A 56 2.18 -13.66 0.92
N ARG A 57 3.21 -14.26 0.35
CA ARG A 57 3.92 -13.70 -0.81
C ARG A 57 3.04 -13.64 -2.06
N GLU A 58 2.20 -14.64 -2.29
CA GLU A 58 1.37 -14.70 -3.50
C GLU A 58 0.30 -13.62 -3.50
N ALA A 59 -0.42 -13.47 -2.37
CA ALA A 59 -1.41 -12.41 -2.24
C ALA A 59 -0.78 -11.01 -2.26
N THR A 60 0.41 -10.86 -1.68
CA THR A 60 1.16 -9.58 -1.73
C THR A 60 1.62 -9.25 -3.14
N LEU A 61 2.08 -10.24 -3.91
CA LEU A 61 2.45 -10.07 -5.32
C LEU A 61 1.26 -9.60 -6.16
N ALA A 62 0.08 -10.18 -5.96
CA ALA A 62 -1.13 -9.74 -6.66
C ALA A 62 -1.46 -8.27 -6.34
N LEU A 63 -1.42 -7.89 -5.07
CA LEU A 63 -1.65 -6.51 -4.64
C LEU A 63 -0.58 -5.54 -5.18
N ALA A 64 0.70 -5.93 -5.12
CA ALA A 64 1.81 -5.17 -5.68
C ALA A 64 1.64 -4.94 -7.19
N GLN A 65 1.16 -5.93 -7.93
CA GLN A 65 0.90 -5.82 -9.36
C GLN A 65 -0.21 -4.79 -9.66
N GLU A 66 -1.27 -4.77 -8.86
CA GLU A 66 -2.33 -3.75 -8.98
C GLU A 66 -1.76 -2.34 -8.75
N ILE A 67 -0.99 -2.14 -7.68
CA ILE A 67 -0.36 -0.86 -7.33
C ILE A 67 0.56 -0.39 -8.46
N PHE A 68 1.41 -1.28 -8.97
CA PHE A 68 2.36 -0.95 -10.02
C PHE A 68 1.71 -0.62 -11.36
N THR A 69 0.52 -1.17 -11.63
CA THR A 69 -0.28 -0.82 -12.81
C THR A 69 -0.73 0.65 -12.75
N GLU A 70 -1.02 1.16 -11.56
CA GLU A 70 -1.44 2.54 -11.31
C GLU A 70 -0.27 3.51 -11.03
N ARG A 71 0.99 3.06 -11.15
CA ARG A 71 2.20 3.86 -10.81
C ARG A 71 2.24 5.24 -11.43
N ALA A 72 1.74 5.40 -12.66
CA ALA A 72 1.73 6.69 -13.35
C ALA A 72 0.77 7.69 -12.66
N ARG A 73 -0.37 7.21 -12.18
CA ARG A 73 -1.33 8.04 -11.43
C ARG A 73 -0.78 8.36 -10.05
N LEU A 74 -0.17 7.38 -9.39
CA LEU A 74 0.50 7.57 -8.09
C LEU A 74 1.63 8.61 -8.16
N GLY A 75 2.49 8.52 -9.18
CA GLY A 75 3.56 9.49 -9.41
C GLY A 75 3.03 10.91 -9.68
N ALA A 76 1.90 11.05 -10.37
CA ALA A 76 1.25 12.35 -10.56
C ALA A 76 0.75 12.98 -9.25
N GLN A 77 0.49 12.17 -8.22
CA GLN A 77 0.11 12.63 -6.88
C GLN A 77 1.31 12.78 -5.93
N GLY A 78 2.54 12.60 -6.40
CA GLY A 78 3.75 12.72 -5.58
C GLY A 78 4.11 11.46 -4.79
N ILE A 79 3.44 10.33 -5.04
CA ILE A 79 3.76 9.04 -4.42
C ILE A 79 4.89 8.36 -5.21
N PRO A 80 6.07 8.13 -4.61
CA PRO A 80 7.21 7.58 -5.34
C PRO A 80 7.10 6.05 -5.48
N ILE A 81 6.77 5.60 -6.70
CA ILE A 81 6.87 4.20 -7.12
C ILE A 81 8.08 4.05 -8.06
N PRO A 82 8.97 3.07 -7.86
CA PRO A 82 10.05 2.77 -8.80
C PRO A 82 9.52 2.52 -10.22
N GLU A 83 10.24 2.99 -11.24
CA GLU A 83 9.81 2.81 -12.64
C GLU A 83 9.89 1.35 -13.10
N ALA A 84 10.80 0.58 -12.52
CA ALA A 84 11.02 -0.82 -12.83
C ALA A 84 10.31 -1.73 -11.84
N TRP A 85 9.59 -2.73 -12.36
CA TRP A 85 8.87 -3.73 -11.57
C TRP A 85 9.80 -4.49 -10.62
N GLU A 86 10.99 -4.86 -11.09
CA GLU A 86 12.00 -5.57 -10.30
C GLU A 86 12.50 -4.75 -9.09
N LEU A 87 12.65 -3.43 -9.25
CA LEU A 87 13.05 -2.55 -8.16
C LEU A 87 11.92 -2.42 -7.13
N PHE A 88 10.68 -2.33 -7.60
CA PHE A 88 9.52 -2.30 -6.71
C PHE A 88 9.37 -3.59 -5.91
N LEU A 89 9.60 -4.76 -6.52
CA LEU A 89 9.60 -6.03 -5.80
C LEU A 89 10.77 -6.15 -4.81
N ALA A 90 11.97 -5.73 -5.22
CA ALA A 90 13.14 -5.73 -4.35
C ALA A 90 12.93 -4.85 -3.11
N ASP A 91 12.28 -3.69 -3.24
CA ASP A 91 11.89 -2.83 -2.13
C ASP A 91 10.92 -3.51 -1.15
N LEU A 92 10.10 -4.44 -1.63
CA LEU A 92 9.17 -5.23 -0.81
C LEU A 92 9.79 -6.51 -0.24
N GLY A 93 11.06 -6.82 -0.57
CA GLY A 93 11.74 -8.05 -0.16
C GLY A 93 11.25 -9.30 -0.87
N ILE A 94 10.65 -9.15 -2.05
CA ILE A 94 10.09 -10.23 -2.90
C ILE A 94 11.00 -10.48 -4.11
#